data_AF-A0A931RPM9-F1
#
_entry.id   AF-A0A931RPM9-F1
#
_cell.length_a   1.000
_cell.length_b   1.000
_cell.length_c   1.000
_cell.angle_alpha   90.00
_cell.angle_beta   90.00
_cell.angle_gamma   90.00
#
_symmetry.space_group_name_H-M   'P 1'
#
loop_
_entity.id
_entity.type
_entity.pdbx_description
1 polymer ?
#
loop_
_entity_poly.entity_id
_entity_poly.type
_entity_poly.pdbx_seq_one_letter_code
_entity_poly.pdbx_strand_id
1 'polypeptide(L)'
;MSNRHLARTIAMQSLYEWDFHGKEDNALGRITEKNLVNLAPGLADQDFARNLAAGVEKNRAEIDKTIEGYAPEWPLEQITVVDRNVLRIGIYELTLDTAIPPKVAINEAIELAKSFGGGASGKFVNGVLGSIYKDMAAQNHPKVANDAPRKVEQKDVKE
;
A
#
# COMPACT_ATOMS: atom_id res chain seq x y z
N MET A 1 17.25 1.81 -11.20
CA MET A 1 16.36 1.38 -10.10
C MET A 1 17.16 1.41 -8.81
N SER A 2 16.58 1.89 -7.71
CA SER A 2 17.23 1.86 -6.40
C SER A 2 17.28 0.42 -5.86
N ASN A 3 18.22 0.11 -4.97
CA ASN A 3 18.26 -1.21 -4.30
C ASN A 3 16.95 -1.50 -3.55
N ARG A 4 16.31 -0.48 -2.98
CA ARG A 4 15.03 -0.61 -2.29
C ARG A 4 13.87 -0.91 -3.25
N HIS A 5 13.84 -0.30 -4.43
CA HIS A 5 12.82 -0.62 -5.43
C HIS A 5 12.92 -2.09 -5.87
N LEU A 6 14.13 -2.56 -6.20
CA LEU A 6 14.34 -3.97 -6.55
C LEU A 6 13.95 -4.91 -5.39
N ALA A 7 14.31 -4.58 -4.15
CA ALA A 7 13.92 -5.35 -2.99
C ALA A 7 12.39 -5.42 -2.79
N ARG A 8 11.65 -4.32 -3.04
CA ARG A 8 10.17 -4.36 -3.06
C ARG A 8 9.62 -5.23 -4.17
N THR A 9 10.23 -5.20 -5.35
CA THR A 9 9.86 -6.08 -6.45
C THR A 9 10.00 -7.55 -6.06
N ILE A 10 11.09 -7.93 -5.38
CA ILE A 10 11.28 -9.29 -4.86
C ILE A 10 10.26 -9.64 -3.80
N ALA A 11 9.97 -8.73 -2.86
CA ALA A 11 8.94 -8.96 -1.85
C ALA A 11 7.56 -9.17 -2.51
N MET A 12 7.20 -8.34 -3.50
CA MET A 12 5.95 -8.45 -4.23
C MET A 12 5.82 -9.78 -4.98
N GLN A 13 6.84 -10.18 -5.74
CA GLN A 13 6.83 -11.46 -6.47
C GLN A 13 6.73 -12.66 -5.52
N SER A 14 7.37 -12.58 -4.35
CA SER A 14 7.32 -13.62 -3.33
C SER A 14 5.94 -13.73 -2.68
N LEU A 15 5.33 -12.58 -2.35
CA LEU A 15 3.95 -12.52 -1.83
C LEU A 15 2.93 -12.97 -2.88
N TYR A 16 3.12 -12.62 -4.15
CA TYR A 16 2.29 -13.11 -5.25
C TYR A 16 2.35 -14.63 -5.36
N GLU A 17 3.55 -15.22 -5.41
CA GLU A 17 3.70 -16.68 -5.52
C GLU A 17 3.08 -17.40 -4.33
N TRP A 18 3.30 -16.89 -3.12
CA TRP A 18 2.72 -17.42 -1.90
C TRP A 18 1.18 -17.32 -1.90
N ASP A 19 0.62 -16.16 -2.28
CA ASP A 19 -0.82 -15.95 -2.32
C ASP A 19 -1.50 -16.79 -3.41
N PHE A 20 -0.84 -16.93 -4.56
CA PHE A 20 -1.31 -17.75 -5.67
C PHE A 20 -1.37 -19.25 -5.30
N HIS A 21 -0.42 -19.74 -4.51
CA HIS A 21 -0.39 -21.12 -4.02
C HIS A 21 -1.18 -21.34 -2.71
N GLY A 22 -2.11 -20.45 -2.37
CA GLY A 22 -3.02 -20.68 -1.24
C GLY A 22 -2.47 -20.29 0.12
N LYS A 23 -1.37 -19.53 0.18
CA LYS A 23 -0.80 -18.96 1.41
C LYS A 23 -0.38 -20.01 2.44
N GLU A 24 0.32 -21.06 2.01
CA GLU A 24 0.81 -22.10 2.91
C GLU A 24 1.70 -21.53 4.03
N ASP A 25 1.49 -21.99 5.25
CA ASP A 25 2.25 -21.57 6.42
C ASP A 25 3.75 -21.89 6.25
N ASN A 26 4.60 -20.96 6.66
CA ASN A 26 6.07 -21.08 6.59
C ASN A 26 6.65 -21.22 5.17
N ALA A 27 5.83 -21.07 4.12
CA ALA A 27 6.32 -21.14 2.74
C ALA A 27 6.98 -19.83 2.28
N LEU A 28 6.48 -18.68 2.74
CA LEU A 28 6.89 -17.36 2.23
C LEU A 28 8.40 -17.09 2.40
N GLY A 29 8.99 -17.44 3.55
CA GLY A 29 10.42 -17.25 3.77
C GLY A 29 11.28 -18.01 2.75
N ARG A 30 10.91 -19.26 2.45
CA ARG A 30 11.61 -20.11 1.48
C ARG A 30 11.41 -19.61 0.04
N ILE A 31 10.21 -19.15 -0.29
CA ILE A 31 9.89 -18.52 -1.58
C ILE A 31 10.73 -17.25 -1.76
N THR A 32 10.79 -16.42 -0.72
CA THR A 32 11.55 -15.16 -0.75
C THR A 32 13.04 -15.41 -0.96
N GLU A 33 13.62 -16.39 -0.26
CA GLU A 33 15.03 -16.75 -0.43
C GLU A 33 15.31 -17.26 -1.85
N LYS A 34 14.46 -18.15 -2.37
CA LYS A 34 14.54 -18.62 -3.76
C LYS A 34 14.50 -17.44 -4.76
N ASN A 35 13.60 -16.48 -4.56
CA ASN A 35 13.46 -15.33 -5.45
C ASN A 35 14.64 -14.36 -5.35
N LEU A 36 15.21 -14.14 -4.17
CA LEU A 36 16.43 -13.35 -3.97
C LEU A 36 17.60 -13.93 -4.78
N VAL A 37 17.80 -15.25 -4.68
CA VAL A 37 18.88 -15.93 -5.41
C VAL A 37 18.67 -15.88 -6.93
N ASN A 38 17.44 -16.14 -7.39
CA ASN A 38 17.18 -16.32 -8.83
C ASN A 38 16.96 -15.00 -9.59
N LEU A 39 16.38 -13.99 -8.94
CA LEU A 39 15.90 -12.77 -9.62
C LEU A 39 16.72 -11.53 -9.26
N ALA A 40 17.42 -11.53 -8.13
CA ALA A 40 18.23 -10.40 -7.68
C ALA A 40 19.60 -10.82 -7.13
N PRO A 41 20.40 -11.61 -7.88
CA PRO A 41 21.73 -11.99 -7.44
C PRO A 41 22.59 -10.74 -7.19
N GLY A 42 23.18 -10.64 -6.00
CA GLY A 42 24.00 -9.49 -5.60
C GLY A 42 23.23 -8.27 -5.12
N LEU A 43 21.91 -8.38 -4.89
CA LEU A 43 21.17 -7.33 -4.18
C LEU A 43 21.81 -7.10 -2.81
N ALA A 44 22.21 -5.86 -2.54
CA ALA A 44 22.86 -5.50 -1.28
C ALA A 44 21.90 -5.52 -0.09
N ASP A 45 20.62 -5.24 -0.32
CA ASP A 45 19.60 -5.03 0.72
C ASP A 45 18.57 -6.16 0.74
N GLN A 46 19.06 -7.40 0.85
CA GLN A 46 18.21 -8.58 0.87
C GLN A 46 17.33 -8.64 2.12
N ASP A 47 17.85 -8.14 3.25
CA ASP A 47 17.12 -8.12 4.52
C ASP A 47 15.88 -7.24 4.44
N PHE A 48 15.92 -6.14 3.68
CA PHE A 48 14.72 -5.36 3.45
C PHE A 48 13.63 -6.16 2.73
N ALA A 49 13.97 -6.91 1.67
CA ALA A 49 12.99 -7.75 0.98
C ALA A 49 12.40 -8.83 1.92
N ARG A 50 13.25 -9.49 2.72
CA ARG A 50 12.83 -10.49 3.71
C ARG A 50 11.90 -9.89 4.77
N ASN A 51 12.30 -8.78 5.36
CA ASN A 51 11.55 -8.11 6.42
C ASN A 51 10.22 -7.56 5.90
N LEU A 52 10.19 -7.03 4.67
CA LEU A 52 8.97 -6.54 4.05
C LEU A 52 7.97 -7.67 3.79
N ALA A 53 8.42 -8.78 3.18
CA ALA A 53 7.56 -9.93 2.93
C ALA A 53 7.02 -10.53 4.24
N ALA A 54 7.89 -10.77 5.22
CA ALA A 54 7.50 -11.32 6.53
C ALA A 54 6.60 -10.36 7.32
N GLY A 55 6.85 -9.05 7.24
CA GLY A 55 6.02 -8.02 7.86
C GLY A 55 4.61 -7.98 7.29
N VAL A 56 4.49 -8.08 5.96
CA VAL A 56 3.19 -8.19 5.29
C VAL A 56 2.45 -9.47 5.68
N GLU A 57 3.12 -10.63 5.68
CA GLU A 57 2.51 -11.90 6.09
C GLU A 57 2.00 -11.85 7.53
N LYS A 58 2.84 -11.37 8.45
CA LYS A 58 2.52 -11.26 9.88
C LYS A 58 1.30 -10.39 10.16
N ASN A 59 1.13 -9.31 9.40
CA ASN A 59 0.04 -8.34 9.61
C ASN A 59 -1.08 -8.46 8.57
N ARG A 60 -1.11 -9.54 7.80
CA ARG A 60 -2.01 -9.71 6.65
C ARG A 60 -3.47 -9.47 6.99
N ALA A 61 -3.95 -9.99 8.12
CA ALA A 61 -5.36 -9.85 8.51
C ALA A 61 -5.78 -8.39 8.73
N GLU A 62 -4.93 -7.58 9.36
CA GLU A 62 -5.18 -6.16 9.59
C GLU A 62 -5.09 -5.35 8.28
N ILE A 63 -4.10 -5.69 7.45
CA ILE A 63 -3.91 -5.09 6.14
C ILE A 63 -5.10 -5.40 5.21
N ASP A 64 -5.52 -6.66 5.14
CA ASP A 64 -6.65 -7.13 4.31
C ASP A 64 -7.94 -6.40 4.72
N LYS A 65 -8.22 -6.27 6.02
CA LYS A 65 -9.35 -5.49 6.55
C LYS A 65 -9.26 -4.00 6.16
N THR A 66 -8.05 -3.44 6.14
CA THR A 66 -7.83 -2.06 5.71
C THR A 66 -8.16 -1.90 4.22
N ILE A 67 -7.75 -2.85 3.37
CA ILE A 67 -8.10 -2.85 1.94
C ILE A 67 -9.62 -2.84 1.77
N GLU A 68 -10.34 -3.73 2.46
CA GLU A 68 -11.81 -3.83 2.37
C GLU A 68 -12.51 -2.52 2.76
N GLY A 69 -12.01 -1.82 3.79
CA GLY A 69 -12.57 -0.54 4.22
C GLY A 69 -12.37 0.60 3.22
N TYR A 70 -11.26 0.59 2.48
CA TYR A 70 -10.90 1.65 1.53
C TYR A 70 -11.21 1.30 0.06
N ALA A 71 -11.56 0.05 -0.23
CA ALA A 71 -12.02 -0.43 -1.53
C ALA A 71 -13.32 -1.26 -1.40
N PRO A 72 -14.40 -0.70 -0.84
CA PRO A 72 -15.61 -1.46 -0.51
C PRO A 72 -16.35 -2.03 -1.72
N GLU A 73 -16.17 -1.43 -2.91
CA GLU A 73 -16.75 -1.92 -4.17
C GLU A 73 -15.98 -3.12 -4.75
N TRP A 74 -14.81 -3.46 -4.19
CA TRP A 74 -13.91 -4.50 -4.68
C TRP A 74 -13.57 -5.50 -3.56
N PRO A 75 -14.37 -6.57 -3.41
CA PRO A 75 -14.01 -7.67 -2.50
C PRO A 75 -12.59 -8.16 -2.76
N LEU A 76 -11.85 -8.53 -1.71
CA LEU A 76 -10.43 -8.91 -1.81
C LEU A 76 -10.17 -10.01 -2.86
N GLU A 77 -11.11 -10.94 -3.02
CA GLU A 77 -11.04 -12.03 -3.99
C GLU A 77 -11.19 -11.56 -5.44
N GLN A 78 -11.86 -10.41 -5.65
CA GLN A 78 -12.05 -9.81 -6.98
C GLN A 78 -10.88 -8.90 -7.39
N ILE A 79 -10.08 -8.44 -6.43
CA ILE A 79 -8.83 -7.72 -6.70
C ILE A 79 -7.82 -8.73 -7.28
N THR A 80 -7.14 -8.34 -8.36
CA THR A 80 -6.10 -9.18 -8.96
C THR A 80 -5.04 -9.53 -7.90
N VAL A 81 -4.46 -10.74 -7.99
CA VAL A 81 -3.44 -11.18 -7.01
C VAL A 81 -2.26 -10.21 -6.95
N VAL A 82 -1.90 -9.61 -8.10
CA VAL A 82 -0.86 -8.58 -8.18
C VAL A 82 -1.28 -7.33 -7.40
N ASP A 83 -2.41 -6.71 -7.74
CA ASP A 83 -2.85 -5.46 -7.12
C ASP A 83 -3.07 -5.63 -5.61
N ARG A 84 -3.63 -6.78 -5.20
CA ARG A 84 -3.83 -7.12 -3.80
C ARG A 84 -2.51 -7.15 -3.03
N ASN A 85 -1.47 -7.79 -3.58
CA ASN A 85 -0.17 -7.86 -2.91
C ASN A 85 0.59 -6.52 -2.96
N VAL A 86 0.40 -5.72 -4.00
CA VAL A 86 0.92 -4.35 -4.05
C VAL A 86 0.25 -3.45 -3.00
N LEU A 87 -1.07 -3.54 -2.86
CA LEU A 87 -1.81 -2.84 -1.79
C LEU A 87 -1.33 -3.29 -0.41
N ARG A 88 -1.11 -4.60 -0.21
CA ARG A 88 -0.60 -5.10 1.06
C ARG A 88 0.76 -4.52 1.43
N ILE A 89 1.70 -4.47 0.49
CA ILE A 89 3.01 -3.81 0.67
C ILE A 89 2.82 -2.33 0.98
N GLY A 90 2.06 -1.62 0.16
CA GLY A 90 1.87 -0.18 0.30
C GLY A 90 1.22 0.21 1.64
N ILE A 91 0.23 -0.56 2.09
CA ILE A 91 -0.43 -0.35 3.39
C ILE A 91 0.53 -0.67 4.53
N TYR A 92 1.25 -1.80 4.48
CA TYR A 92 2.23 -2.14 5.50
C TYR A 92 3.27 -1.02 5.68
N GLU A 93 3.85 -0.53 4.58
CA GLU A 93 4.82 0.59 4.64
C GLU A 93 4.19 1.92 5.06
N LEU A 94 2.90 2.12 4.78
CA LEU A 94 2.20 3.35 5.13
C LEU A 94 1.80 3.41 6.60
N THR A 95 1.37 2.28 7.18
CA THR A 95 0.71 2.25 8.49
C THR A 95 1.52 1.55 9.58
N LEU A 96 2.42 0.63 9.23
CA LEU A 96 3.12 -0.24 10.19
C LEU A 96 4.65 -0.04 10.17
N ASP A 97 5.25 0.18 9.00
CA ASP A 97 6.67 0.49 8.86
C ASP A 97 6.91 2.00 8.69
N THR A 98 6.89 2.72 9.81
CA THR A 98 7.05 4.19 9.83
C THR A 98 8.47 4.66 9.49
N ALA A 99 9.40 3.77 9.15
CA ALA A 99 10.74 4.15 8.70
C ALA A 99 10.72 4.75 7.28
N ILE A 100 9.66 4.50 6.51
CA ILE A 100 9.54 4.95 5.12
C ILE A 100 8.61 6.17 5.06
N PRO A 101 9.04 7.29 4.42
CA PRO A 101 8.16 8.43 4.25
C PRO A 101 6.88 8.04 3.50
N PRO A 102 5.68 8.42 3.97
CA PRO A 102 4.40 8.00 3.38
C PRO A 102 4.29 8.20 1.87
N LYS A 103 4.75 9.36 1.37
CA LYS A 103 4.73 9.67 -0.07
C LYS A 103 5.64 8.75 -0.88
N VAL A 104 6.75 8.29 -0.30
CA VAL A 104 7.66 7.33 -0.95
C VAL A 104 7.00 5.96 -1.02
N ALA A 105 6.42 5.46 0.07
CA ALA A 105 5.69 4.19 0.09
C ALA A 105 4.56 4.16 -0.97
N ILE A 106 3.75 5.22 -1.04
CA ILE A 106 2.68 5.36 -2.03
C ILE A 106 3.23 5.34 -3.45
N ASN A 107 4.26 6.15 -3.74
CA ASN A 107 4.85 6.22 -5.07
C ASN A 107 5.44 4.87 -5.51
N GLU A 108 6.17 4.19 -4.62
CA GLU A 108 6.77 2.89 -4.92
C GLU A 108 5.70 1.81 -5.17
N ALA A 109 4.61 1.79 -4.39
CA ALA A 109 3.50 0.89 -4.63
C ALA A 109 2.82 1.17 -5.98
N ILE A 110 2.62 2.43 -6.36
CA ILE A 110 2.05 2.80 -7.66
C ILE A 110 2.95 2.32 -8.81
N GLU A 111 4.27 2.47 -8.70
CA GLU A 111 5.20 2.01 -9.72
C GLU A 111 5.18 0.48 -9.84
N LEU A 112 5.14 -0.26 -8.72
CA LEU A 112 4.96 -1.71 -8.77
C LEU A 112 3.64 -2.10 -9.47
N ALA A 113 2.53 -1.45 -9.11
CA ALA A 113 1.24 -1.71 -9.75
C ALA A 113 1.29 -1.48 -11.27
N LYS A 114 1.96 -0.42 -11.71
CA LYS A 114 2.14 -0.14 -13.15
C LYS A 114 3.01 -1.18 -13.84
N SER A 115 4.10 -1.60 -13.21
CA SER A 115 5.04 -2.57 -13.80
C SER A 115 4.39 -3.94 -14.03
N PHE A 116 3.47 -4.36 -13.16
CA PHE A 116 2.91 -5.72 -13.20
C PHE A 116 1.43 -5.78 -13.66
N GLY A 117 0.65 -4.71 -13.49
CA GLY A 117 -0.77 -4.64 -13.86
C GLY A 117 -1.12 -3.50 -14.83
N GLY A 118 -0.16 -2.64 -15.19
CA GLY A 118 -0.34 -1.55 -16.14
C GLY A 118 -1.01 -0.31 -15.56
N GLY A 119 -1.41 0.62 -16.45
CA GLY A 119 -1.88 1.95 -16.04
C GLY A 119 -3.16 1.96 -15.21
N ALA A 120 -4.06 0.98 -15.41
CA ALA A 120 -5.29 0.86 -14.63
C ALA A 120 -4.99 0.48 -13.18
N SER A 121 -4.14 -0.53 -12.97
CA SER A 121 -3.63 -0.93 -11.66
C SER A 121 -2.95 0.22 -10.92
N GLY A 122 -2.10 0.99 -11.60
CA GLY A 122 -1.47 2.17 -11.01
C GLY A 122 -2.48 3.21 -10.51
N LYS A 123 -3.57 3.46 -11.25
CA LYS A 123 -4.63 4.39 -10.83
C LYS A 123 -5.44 3.85 -9.66
N PHE A 124 -5.75 2.56 -9.68
CA PHE A 124 -6.47 1.88 -8.60
C PHE A 124 -5.70 1.95 -7.28
N VAL A 125 -4.44 1.52 -7.27
CA VAL A 125 -3.56 1.54 -6.09
C VAL A 125 -3.38 2.97 -5.55
N ASN A 126 -3.18 3.96 -6.45
CA ASN A 126 -3.11 5.36 -6.05
C ASN A 126 -4.40 5.86 -5.37
N GLY A 127 -5.56 5.45 -5.86
CA GLY A 127 -6.85 5.82 -5.28
C GLY A 127 -7.02 5.29 -3.85
N VAL A 128 -6.69 4.02 -3.63
CA VAL A 128 -6.80 3.38 -2.32
C VAL A 128 -5.79 3.98 -1.33
N LEU A 129 -4.49 3.93 -1.65
CA LEU A 129 -3.45 4.41 -0.74
C LEU A 129 -3.53 5.93 -0.50
N GLY A 130 -3.93 6.69 -1.51
CA GLY A 130 -4.15 8.14 -1.39
C GLY A 130 -5.31 8.49 -0.46
N SER A 131 -6.35 7.65 -0.39
CA SER A 131 -7.46 7.83 0.55
C SER A 131 -7.03 7.54 1.98
N ILE A 132 -6.29 6.44 2.20
CA ILE A 132 -5.71 6.09 3.51
C ILE A 132 -4.82 7.22 4.03
N TYR A 133 -3.92 7.74 3.18
CA TYR A 133 -3.02 8.82 3.56
C TYR A 133 -3.74 10.11 3.96
N LYS A 134 -4.84 10.46 3.27
CA LYS A 134 -5.65 11.64 3.61
C LYS A 134 -6.30 11.49 4.98
N ASP A 135 -6.84 10.32 5.29
CA ASP A 135 -7.47 10.06 6.58
C ASP A 135 -6.45 10.07 7.72
N MET A 136 -5.28 9.46 7.53
CA MET A 136 -4.17 9.55 8.49
C MET A 136 -3.74 11.00 8.73
N ALA A 137 -3.68 11.83 7.69
CA ALA A 137 -3.33 13.24 7.84
C ALA A 137 -4.42 14.02 8.60
N ALA A 138 -5.69 13.68 8.41
CA ALA A 138 -6.82 14.29 9.12
C ALA A 138 -6.92 13.87 10.60
N GLN A 139 -6.50 12.66 10.93
CA GLN A 139 -6.43 12.17 12.31
C GLN A 139 -5.27 12.80 13.08
N ASN A 140 -4.12 13.00 12.42
CA ASN A 140 -2.94 13.64 13.02
C ASN A 140 -3.04 15.17 13.10
N HIS A 141 -3.92 15.78 12.29
CA HIS A 141 -4.27 17.18 12.37
C HIS A 141 -5.80 17.31 12.45
N PRO A 142 -6.41 17.15 13.64
CA PRO A 142 -7.82 17.50 13.77
C PRO A 142 -7.97 18.95 13.32
N LYS A 143 -8.72 19.15 12.23
CA LYS A 143 -9.11 20.49 11.80
C LYS A 143 -9.66 21.19 13.02
N VAL A 144 -8.96 22.23 13.50
CA VAL A 144 -9.50 23.12 14.52
C VAL A 144 -10.83 23.61 13.97
N ALA A 145 -11.92 23.17 14.60
CA ALA A 145 -13.26 23.60 14.28
C ALA A 145 -13.36 25.09 14.60
N ASN A 146 -12.98 25.93 13.65
CA ASN A 146 -13.25 27.35 13.63
C ASN A 146 -13.39 27.78 12.18
N ASP A 147 -14.58 27.61 11.65
CA ASP A 147 -15.18 28.64 10.82
C ASP A 147 -16.67 28.69 11.13
N ALA A 148 -17.01 29.68 11.94
CA ALA A 148 -18.36 30.06 12.31
C ALA A 148 -19.22 30.32 11.06
N PRO A 149 -20.55 30.16 11.14
CA PRO A 149 -21.43 30.48 10.01
C PRO A 149 -21.28 31.96 9.65
N ARG A 150 -20.92 32.26 8.40
CA ARG A 150 -21.06 33.60 7.83
C ARG A 150 -22.53 33.99 7.90
N LYS A 151 -22.88 34.86 8.86
CA LYS A 151 -24.10 35.68 8.79
C LYS A 151 -24.02 36.48 7.50
N VAL A 152 -24.86 36.15 6.53
CA VAL A 152 -25.17 37.05 5.42
C VAL A 152 -26.13 38.09 6.01
N GLU A 153 -25.62 39.28 6.28
CA GLU A 153 -26.45 40.45 6.59
C GLU A 153 -27.37 40.72 5.41
N GLN A 154 -28.68 40.63 5.67
CA GLN A 154 -29.70 41.26 4.85
C GLN A 154 -29.45 42.76 4.84
N LYS A 155 -29.22 43.33 3.65
CA LYS A 155 -29.43 44.76 3.43
C LYS A 155 -30.72 44.92 2.65
N ASP A 156 -31.80 45.12 3.40
CA ASP A 156 -32.93 45.93 2.98
C ASP A 156 -32.47 47.39 2.87
N VAL A 157 -32.58 48.00 1.68
CA VAL A 157 -32.96 49.42 1.43
C VAL A 157 -33.37 49.46 -0.05
N LYS A 158 -34.66 49.38 -0.42
CA LYS A 158 -35.69 50.43 -0.50
C LYS A 158 -35.36 51.58 -1.49
N GLU A 159 -36.26 51.67 -2.48
CA GLU A 159 -36.60 52.78 -3.41
C GLU A 159 -35.56 53.23 -4.45
#